data_AF-A0A420E7R9-F1
#
_entry.id   AF-A0A420E7R9-F1
#
_cell.length_a   1.000
_cell.length_b   1.000
_cell.length_c   1.000
_cell.angle_alpha   90.00
_cell.angle_beta   90.00
_cell.angle_gamma   90.00
#
_symmetry.space_group_name_H-M   'P 1'
#
loop_
_entity.id
_entity.type
_entity.pdbx_description
1 polymer ?
#
loop_
_entity_poly.entity_id
_entity_poly.type
_entity_poly.pdbx_seq_one_letter_code
_entity_poly.pdbx_strand_id
1 'polypeptide(L)'
;MNMKIAISCITMSIAATSASFETYATEFDDAIADGGVVITAKQLLGNTGFSMISVQKNEWSNWYSPTGLKVLELKGKSRNIRMKWHFDAQGDFCEESYSKKKKIVCSRDEGTMVMDNKGIVRIYTNGKAEKYTFRISLGNVNRL
;
A
#
# COMPACT_ATOMS: atom_id res chain seq x y z
N MET A 1 14.52 -43.65 69.36
CA MET A 1 14.92 -43.53 67.95
C MET A 1 13.69 -43.17 67.15
N ASN A 2 13.58 -41.95 66.64
CA ASN A 2 12.48 -41.54 65.75
C ASN A 2 13.08 -40.90 64.49
N MET A 3 12.66 -41.44 63.34
CA MET A 3 13.20 -41.24 62.00
C MET A 3 12.77 -39.87 61.43
N LYS A 4 13.73 -39.11 60.87
CA LYS A 4 13.47 -37.86 60.15
C LYS A 4 13.13 -38.16 58.69
N ILE A 5 11.99 -37.70 58.20
CA ILE A 5 11.68 -37.65 56.76
C ILE A 5 11.85 -36.19 56.33
N ALA A 6 12.88 -35.92 55.52
CA ALA A 6 13.09 -34.63 54.89
C ALA A 6 12.31 -34.61 53.56
N ILE A 7 11.26 -33.79 53.49
CA ILE A 7 10.54 -33.51 52.25
C ILE A 7 11.35 -32.45 51.49
N SER A 8 12.02 -32.87 50.42
CA SER A 8 12.71 -31.99 49.49
C SER A 8 11.68 -31.30 48.59
N CYS A 9 11.32 -30.06 48.92
CA CYS A 9 10.58 -29.18 48.01
C CYS A 9 11.55 -28.69 46.93
N ILE A 10 11.54 -29.35 45.76
CA ILE A 10 12.15 -28.79 44.55
C ILE A 10 11.24 -27.64 44.09
N THR A 11 11.53 -26.43 44.54
CA THR A 11 10.97 -25.21 43.94
C THR A 11 11.50 -25.10 42.52
N MET A 12 10.68 -25.56 41.58
CA MET A 12 10.89 -25.35 40.16
C MET A 12 10.64 -23.87 39.88
N SER A 13 11.70 -23.06 39.94
CA SER A 13 11.66 -21.67 39.48
C SER A 13 11.41 -21.67 37.98
N ILE A 14 10.14 -21.54 37.59
CA ILE A 14 9.76 -21.19 36.23
C ILE A 14 10.24 -19.75 36.06
N ALA A 15 11.45 -19.59 35.52
CA ALA A 15 11.88 -18.30 35.00
C ALA A 15 10.84 -17.89 33.97
N ALA A 16 10.06 -16.85 34.28
CA ALA A 16 9.24 -16.20 33.29
C ALA A 16 10.20 -15.65 32.23
N THR A 17 10.39 -16.40 31.15
CA THR A 17 10.83 -15.82 29.89
C THR A 17 9.72 -14.85 29.53
N SER A 18 9.89 -13.60 29.95
CA SER A 18 9.21 -12.47 29.34
C SER A 18 9.68 -12.47 27.88
N ALA A 19 9.04 -13.31 27.08
CA ALA A 19 8.94 -13.06 25.66
C ALA A 19 8.28 -11.68 25.60
N SER A 20 9.12 -10.66 25.43
CA SER A 20 8.68 -9.39 24.90
C SER A 20 7.84 -9.74 23.68
N PHE A 21 6.53 -9.62 23.82
CA PHE A 21 5.66 -9.31 22.70
C PHE A 21 6.16 -7.96 22.17
N GLU A 22 7.31 -7.96 21.48
CA GLU A 22 7.61 -6.96 20.48
C GLU A 22 6.47 -7.13 19.49
N THR A 23 5.46 -6.31 19.68
CA THR A 23 4.36 -6.17 18.77
C THR A 23 5.05 -5.71 17.50
N TYR A 24 5.21 -6.60 16.52
CA TYR A 24 5.76 -6.25 15.22
C TYR A 24 4.75 -5.32 14.55
N ALA A 25 4.73 -4.05 14.99
CA ALA A 25 4.03 -2.99 14.31
C ALA A 25 4.59 -2.97 12.89
N THR A 26 3.69 -3.15 11.94
CA THR A 26 4.08 -3.11 10.53
C THR A 26 4.31 -1.66 10.14
N GLU A 27 5.09 -1.41 9.09
CA GLU A 27 5.25 -0.04 8.56
C GLU A 27 3.89 0.58 8.18
N PHE A 28 2.90 -0.26 7.87
CA PHE A 28 1.52 0.16 7.67
C PHE A 28 0.88 0.67 8.97
N ASP A 29 1.00 -0.06 10.08
CA ASP A 29 0.43 0.34 11.37
C ASP A 29 1.04 1.66 11.86
N ASP A 30 2.36 1.81 11.71
CA ASP A 30 3.07 3.06 12.02
C ASP A 30 2.55 4.22 11.16
N ALA A 31 2.34 3.99 9.85
CA ALA A 31 1.83 5.02 8.96
C ALA A 31 0.41 5.47 9.34
N ILE A 32 -0.45 4.57 9.81
CA ILE A 32 -1.78 4.90 10.31
C ILE A 32 -1.68 5.62 11.66
N ALA A 33 -0.82 5.17 12.57
CA ALA A 33 -0.59 5.81 13.87
C ALA A 33 -0.09 7.26 13.72
N ASP A 34 0.72 7.53 12.68
CA ASP A 34 1.21 8.85 12.30
C ASP A 34 0.15 9.75 11.61
N GLY A 35 -1.10 9.29 11.53
CA GLY A 35 -2.23 10.03 10.94
C GLY A 35 -2.40 9.81 9.44
N GLY A 36 -1.80 8.75 8.88
CA GLY A 36 -2.03 8.33 7.51
C GLY A 36 -3.47 7.90 7.26
N VAL A 37 -3.99 8.19 6.07
CA VAL A 37 -5.36 7.89 5.67
C VAL A 37 -5.36 6.89 4.53
N VAL A 38 -6.11 5.79 4.69
CA VAL A 38 -6.33 4.82 3.61
C VAL A 38 -7.20 5.47 2.53
N ILE A 39 -6.72 5.42 1.29
CA ILE A 39 -7.44 5.94 0.12
C ILE A 39 -7.66 4.84 -0.90
N THR A 40 -8.72 4.97 -1.69
CA THR A 40 -9.09 4.03 -2.74
C THR A 40 -9.27 4.75 -4.07
N ALA A 41 -9.01 4.07 -5.19
CA ALA A 41 -9.27 4.63 -6.52
C ALA A 41 -10.74 5.06 -6.69
N LYS A 42 -11.67 4.33 -6.07
CA LYS A 42 -13.12 4.64 -6.08
C LYS A 42 -13.42 6.01 -5.46
N GLN A 43 -12.74 6.38 -4.39
CA GLN A 43 -12.89 7.71 -3.77
C GLN A 43 -12.32 8.83 -4.65
N LEU A 44 -11.30 8.53 -5.45
CA LEU A 44 -10.55 9.53 -6.23
C LEU A 44 -11.11 9.79 -7.62
N LEU A 45 -11.79 8.81 -8.22
CA LEU A 45 -12.18 8.83 -9.63
C LEU A 45 -13.06 10.04 -10.01
N GLY A 46 -14.12 10.32 -9.24
CA GLY A 46 -15.02 11.44 -9.51
C GLY A 46 -15.46 11.57 -10.98
N ASN A 47 -15.74 12.80 -11.43
CA ASN A 47 -16.14 13.09 -12.81
C ASN A 47 -14.97 13.44 -13.75
N THR A 48 -13.78 13.69 -13.21
CA THR A 48 -12.61 14.15 -13.97
C THR A 48 -11.49 13.13 -14.03
N GLY A 49 -11.59 12.06 -13.25
CA GLY A 49 -10.50 11.13 -13.02
C GLY A 49 -9.48 11.72 -12.05
N PHE A 50 -8.38 11.00 -11.88
CA PHE A 50 -7.25 11.43 -11.07
C PHE A 50 -5.92 11.05 -11.72
N SER A 51 -4.86 11.77 -11.36
CA SER A 51 -3.48 11.48 -11.75
C SER A 51 -2.65 11.06 -10.56
N MET A 52 -1.89 9.98 -10.71
CA MET A 52 -0.77 9.60 -9.84
C MET A 52 0.52 10.13 -10.45
N ILE A 53 1.32 10.84 -9.66
CA ILE A 53 2.54 11.50 -10.13
C ILE A 53 3.70 11.10 -9.24
N SER A 54 4.76 10.51 -9.80
CA SER A 54 5.93 10.12 -9.02
C SER A 54 6.51 11.30 -8.23
N VAL A 55 6.77 11.12 -6.94
CA VAL A 55 7.51 12.13 -6.16
C VAL A 55 8.99 12.12 -6.56
N GLN A 56 9.49 11.01 -7.10
CA GLN A 56 10.87 10.88 -7.57
C GLN A 56 11.01 11.60 -8.91
N LYS A 57 11.38 12.88 -8.86
CA LYS A 57 11.71 13.74 -10.02
C LYS A 57 10.61 13.85 -11.09
N ASN A 58 9.36 13.55 -10.74
CA ASN A 58 8.23 13.43 -11.66
C ASN A 58 8.58 12.54 -12.87
N GLU A 59 9.25 11.41 -12.62
CA GLU A 59 9.76 10.53 -13.68
C GLU A 59 8.64 9.80 -14.45
N TRP A 60 7.48 9.64 -13.84
CA TRP A 60 6.29 9.07 -14.45
C TRP A 60 5.02 9.72 -13.89
N SER A 61 3.95 9.67 -14.69
CA SER A 61 2.59 9.97 -14.25
C SER A 61 1.57 9.03 -14.90
N ASN A 62 0.56 8.62 -14.14
CA ASN A 62 -0.60 7.89 -14.64
C ASN A 62 -1.82 8.77 -14.50
N TRP A 63 -2.62 8.94 -15.55
CA TRP A 63 -3.98 9.47 -15.45
C TRP A 63 -5.01 8.37 -15.63
N TYR A 64 -5.98 8.32 -14.73
CA TYR A 64 -7.11 7.40 -14.75
C TYR A 64 -8.37 8.21 -15.05
N SER A 65 -8.89 8.09 -16.28
CA SER A 65 -10.15 8.72 -16.66
C SER A 65 -11.33 8.05 -15.97
N PRO A 66 -12.49 8.71 -15.76
CA PRO A 66 -13.71 8.07 -15.28
C PRO A 66 -14.27 6.98 -16.20
N THR A 67 -13.82 6.94 -17.45
CA THR A 67 -14.34 6.10 -18.52
C THR A 67 -13.54 4.82 -18.76
N GLY A 68 -12.61 4.48 -17.88
CA GLY A 68 -11.80 3.25 -18.00
C GLY A 68 -10.52 3.39 -18.82
N LEU A 69 -10.14 4.61 -19.23
CA LEU A 69 -8.85 4.86 -19.90
C LEU A 69 -7.77 5.18 -18.87
N LYS A 70 -6.63 4.51 -18.99
CA LYS A 70 -5.39 4.84 -18.28
C LYS A 70 -4.37 5.39 -19.28
N VAL A 71 -3.74 6.52 -18.95
CA VAL A 71 -2.63 7.09 -19.72
C VAL A 71 -1.39 7.17 -18.85
N LEU A 72 -0.35 6.42 -19.21
CA LEU A 72 0.96 6.47 -18.58
C LEU A 72 1.88 7.35 -19.42
N GLU A 73 2.49 8.33 -18.77
CA GLU A 73 3.54 9.17 -19.33
C GLU A 73 4.86 8.89 -18.59
N LEU A 74 5.93 8.73 -19.37
CA LEU A 74 7.27 8.48 -18.85
C LEU A 74 8.16 9.64 -19.26
N LYS A 75 8.80 10.30 -18.29
CA LYS A 75 9.67 11.44 -18.55
C LYS A 75 10.81 11.05 -19.48
N GLY A 76 11.05 11.91 -20.48
CA GLY A 76 12.07 11.67 -21.51
C GLY A 76 11.66 10.65 -22.58
N LYS A 77 10.40 10.19 -22.58
CA LYS A 77 9.82 9.44 -23.69
C LYS A 77 8.82 10.34 -24.44
N SER A 78 8.87 10.31 -25.77
CA SER A 78 7.99 11.11 -26.63
C SER A 78 6.60 10.50 -26.85
N ARG A 79 6.31 9.35 -26.23
CA ARG A 79 5.05 8.62 -26.41
C ARG A 79 4.43 8.30 -25.06
N ASN A 80 3.13 8.54 -24.98
CA ASN A 80 2.30 8.10 -23.86
C ASN A 80 1.76 6.70 -24.15
N ILE A 81 1.68 5.88 -23.11
CA ILE A 81 1.18 4.50 -23.17
C ILE A 81 -0.28 4.52 -22.72
N ARG A 82 -1.18 4.08 -23.60
CA ARG A 82 -2.62 3.98 -23.30
C ARG A 82 -2.96 2.55 -22.91
N MET A 83 -3.69 2.40 -21.82
CA MET A 83 -4.08 1.15 -21.17
C MET A 83 -5.53 1.25 -20.70
N LYS A 84 -6.09 0.15 -20.18
CA LYS A 84 -7.44 0.11 -19.63
C LYS A 84 -7.44 -0.12 -18.13
N TRP A 85 -8.50 0.35 -17.48
CA TRP A 85 -8.84 0.00 -16.10
C TRP A 85 -10.36 -0.19 -15.98
N HIS A 86 -10.80 -0.92 -14.95
CA HIS A 86 -12.22 -1.11 -14.59
C HIS A 86 -12.35 -1.50 -13.12
N PHE A 87 -13.58 -1.54 -12.60
CA PHE A 87 -13.88 -2.30 -11.39
C PHE A 87 -14.41 -3.67 -11.77
N ASP A 88 -13.99 -4.72 -11.06
CA ASP A 88 -14.57 -6.05 -11.24
C ASP A 88 -15.95 -6.18 -10.56
N ALA A 89 -16.53 -7.38 -10.59
CA ALA A 89 -17.83 -7.65 -10.01
C ALA A 89 -17.85 -7.53 -8.47
N GLN A 90 -16.69 -7.61 -7.83
CA GLN A 90 -16.51 -7.48 -6.39
C GLN A 90 -16.24 -6.02 -5.98
N GLY A 91 -16.02 -5.14 -6.96
CA GLY A 91 -15.70 -3.73 -6.75
C GLY A 91 -14.21 -3.47 -6.57
N ASP A 92 -13.35 -4.45 -6.84
CA ASP A 92 -11.90 -4.27 -6.84
C ASP A 92 -11.46 -3.48 -8.07
N PHE A 93 -10.49 -2.59 -7.87
CA PHE A 93 -9.94 -1.77 -8.95
C PHE A 93 -8.93 -2.59 -9.75
N CYS A 94 -9.18 -2.79 -11.04
CA CYS A 94 -8.37 -3.61 -11.93
C CYS A 94 -7.79 -2.78 -13.08
N GLU A 95 -6.49 -2.94 -13.35
CA GLU A 95 -5.79 -2.22 -14.42
C GLU A 95 -4.89 -3.12 -15.27
N GLU A 96 -4.73 -2.74 -16.53
CA GLU A 96 -3.71 -3.30 -17.41
C GLU A 96 -2.32 -2.80 -17.00
N SER A 97 -1.44 -3.73 -16.66
CA SER A 97 -0.08 -3.44 -16.20
C SER A 97 0.90 -3.30 -17.36
N TYR A 98 1.56 -2.16 -17.45
CA TYR A 98 2.62 -1.92 -18.43
C TYR A 98 3.82 -2.86 -18.23
N SER A 99 4.28 -3.02 -16.98
CA SER A 99 5.49 -3.80 -16.67
C SER A 99 5.30 -5.30 -16.85
N LYS A 100 4.07 -5.80 -16.66
CA LYS A 100 3.73 -7.23 -16.75
C LYS A 100 3.13 -7.63 -18.11
N LYS A 101 3.62 -7.03 -19.21
CA LYS A 101 3.17 -7.34 -20.59
C LYS A 101 1.64 -7.28 -20.76
N LYS A 102 1.00 -6.23 -20.25
CA LYS A 102 -0.45 -6.01 -20.37
C LYS A 102 -1.34 -7.02 -19.62
N LYS A 103 -0.80 -7.65 -18.57
CA LYS A 103 -1.60 -8.45 -17.64
C LYS A 103 -2.54 -7.54 -16.84
N ILE A 104 -3.79 -7.97 -16.63
CA ILE A 104 -4.70 -7.31 -15.69
C ILE A 104 -4.27 -7.64 -14.25
N VAL A 105 -4.17 -6.61 -13.41
CA VAL A 105 -3.87 -6.71 -11.98
C VAL A 105 -4.93 -5.94 -11.21
N CYS A 106 -5.41 -6.50 -10.11
CA CYS A 106 -6.48 -5.90 -9.31
C CYS A 106 -5.97 -5.48 -7.92
N SER A 107 -6.62 -4.51 -7.28
CA SER A 107 -6.19 -3.89 -6.01
C SER A 107 -6.00 -4.89 -4.87
N ARG A 108 -6.80 -5.97 -4.85
CA ARG A 108 -6.60 -7.11 -3.95
C ARG A 108 -5.19 -7.73 -4.02
N ASP A 109 -4.50 -7.55 -5.15
CA ASP A 109 -3.14 -8.05 -5.42
C ASP A 109 -2.07 -6.94 -5.38
N GLU A 110 -2.45 -5.65 -5.26
CA GLU A 110 -1.53 -4.48 -5.36
C GLU A 110 -1.37 -3.69 -4.06
N GLY A 111 -1.89 -4.18 -2.94
CA GLY A 111 -1.68 -3.56 -1.63
C GLY A 111 -2.60 -2.36 -1.35
N THR A 112 -2.40 -1.75 -0.18
CA THR A 112 -3.25 -0.67 0.35
C THR A 112 -2.56 0.69 0.16
N MET A 113 -3.25 1.65 -0.45
CA MET A 113 -2.75 3.02 -0.57
C MET A 113 -3.01 3.81 0.71
N VAL A 114 -1.96 4.43 1.27
CA VAL A 114 -2.03 5.32 2.43
C VAL A 114 -1.45 6.67 2.06
N MET A 115 -2.22 7.74 2.29
CA MET A 115 -1.80 9.13 2.13
C MET A 115 -1.34 9.71 3.47
N ASP A 116 -0.14 10.27 3.52
CA ASP A 116 0.36 10.98 4.69
C ASP A 116 -0.13 12.45 4.75
N ASN A 117 0.15 13.13 5.86
CA ASN A 117 -0.21 14.53 6.09
C ASN A 117 0.46 15.53 5.12
N LYS A 118 1.44 15.09 4.33
CA LYS A 118 2.08 15.89 3.27
C LYS A 118 1.48 15.60 1.89
N GLY A 119 0.43 14.78 1.83
CA GLY A 119 -0.23 14.35 0.59
C GLY A 119 0.61 13.37 -0.24
N ILE A 120 1.62 12.74 0.35
CA ILE A 120 2.40 11.68 -0.32
C ILE A 120 1.71 10.36 -0.06
N VAL A 121 1.50 9.61 -1.14
CA VAL A 121 0.90 8.28 -1.11
C VAL A 121 1.98 7.22 -1.21
N ARG A 122 1.86 6.22 -0.35
CA ARG A 122 2.61 4.96 -0.35
C ARG A 122 1.65 3.80 -0.53
N ILE A 123 2.11 2.75 -1.19
CA ILE A 123 1.40 1.47 -1.28
C ILE A 123 2.02 0.53 -0.26
N TYR A 124 1.19 -0.20 0.47
CA TYR A 124 1.61 -1.19 1.46
C TYR A 124 1.15 -2.59 1.06
N THR A 125 2.09 -3.52 0.96
CA THR A 125 1.83 -4.92 0.64
C THR A 125 2.41 -5.78 1.77
N ASN A 126 1.58 -6.62 2.39
CA ASN A 126 1.94 -7.42 3.57
C ASN A 126 2.58 -6.58 4.69
N GLY A 127 2.03 -5.39 4.95
CA GLY A 127 2.47 -4.48 6.00
C GLY A 127 3.75 -3.69 5.70
N LYS A 128 4.35 -3.84 4.51
CA LYS A 128 5.58 -3.13 4.11
C LYS A 128 5.32 -2.11 3.02
N ALA A 129 5.96 -0.95 3.11
CA ALA A 129 5.86 0.07 2.08
C ALA A 129 6.57 -0.39 0.80
N GLU A 130 5.92 -0.18 -0.34
CA GLU A 130 6.54 -0.34 -1.64
C GLU A 130 7.53 0.79 -1.94
N LYS A 131 8.46 0.52 -2.87
CA LYS A 131 9.56 1.44 -3.21
C LYS A 131 9.08 2.80 -3.75
N TYR A 132 7.95 2.83 -4.45
CA TYR A 132 7.49 4.01 -5.16
C TYR A 132 6.50 4.82 -4.34
N THR A 133 6.70 6.14 -4.34
CA THR A 133 5.81 7.10 -3.73
C THR A 133 5.33 8.10 -4.77
N PHE A 134 4.09 8.55 -4.62
CA PHE A 134 3.44 9.43 -5.59
C PHE A 134 2.51 10.41 -4.91
N ARG A 135 2.18 11.50 -5.60
CA ARG A 135 1.08 12.39 -5.22
C ARG A 135 -0.14 12.09 -6.07
N ILE A 136 -1.30 12.44 -5.53
CA ILE A 136 -2.56 12.42 -6.26
C ILE A 136 -2.95 13.85 -6.63
N SER A 137 -3.39 14.04 -7.87
CA SER A 137 -4.06 15.25 -8.33
C SER A 137 -5.39 14.87 -8.96
N LEU A 138 -6.43 15.67 -8.76
CA LEU A 138 -7.69 15.48 -9.49
C LEU A 138 -7.53 15.93 -10.95
N GLY A 139 -8.18 15.21 -11.86
CA GLY A 139 -8.12 15.44 -13.30
C GLY A 139 -6.86 14.92 -13.98
N ASN A 140 -6.76 15.17 -15.29
CA ASN A 140 -5.56 14.87 -16.08
C ASN A 140 -4.57 16.03 -15.97
N VAL A 141 -3.43 15.81 -15.31
CA VAL A 141 -2.37 16.83 -15.20
C VAL A 141 -1.51 16.95 -16.47
N ASN A 142 -1.54 15.94 -17.33
CA ASN A 142 -0.76 15.90 -18.56
C ASN A 142 -1.60 16.33 -19.78
N ARG A 143 -2.63 17.18 -19.60
CA ARG A 143 -3.65 17.50 -20.65
C ARG A 143 -3.03 17.54 -22.05
N LEU A 144 -3.24 16.43 -22.79
CA LEU A 144 -3.00 16.31 -24.23
C LEU A 144 -4.02 17.14 -24.98
#